data_AF-A0A430FEF8-F1
#
_entry.id   AF-A0A430FEF8-F1
#
_cell.length_a   1.000
_cell.length_b   1.000
_cell.length_c   1.000
_cell.angle_alpha   90.00
_cell.angle_beta   90.00
_cell.angle_gamma   90.00
#
_symmetry.space_group_name_H-M   'P 1'
#
loop_
_entity.id
_entity.type
_entity.pdbx_description
1 polymer ?
#
loop_
_entity_poly.entity_id
_entity_poly.type
_entity_poly.pdbx_seq_one_letter_code
_entity_poly.pdbx_strand_id
1 'polypeptide(L)'
;MADKKPFNPGMSLAGAVDLEALKHKVDAEAGQAGGAPAAGGYVIDTDESTFQAMVQTSATFPILLLLWVTDDDRCFGIARKLGEAVNKLEGKIQLSRIDIAKSPTIAQALQAQGAPALYGLIGGRPMPILQGVPSDAELDQIVEQLIPQLIQMAQQAGVTGTAPYQEGAAGEGAPAAPAAEAIPESHAKAHQLAQEGDYAGAAAEYAKLMEADPHDVRAAREHAKALLLARSGSADVRVVRAAAAEAPDDVDAQLAVADIDMIGGQIQDAFDRLLDFLAGHKADVEPVRKRLLEYFSIPDAKDPRVARARRRLATLMY
;
A
#
# COMPACT_ATOMS: atom_id res chain seq x y z
N MET A 1 3.47 -9.70 66.79
CA MET A 1 4.73 -10.26 66.28
C MET A 1 4.33 -11.39 65.33
N ALA A 2 3.99 -11.10 64.08
CA ALA A 2 4.88 -10.97 62.92
C ALA A 2 5.58 -12.29 62.57
N ASP A 3 4.90 -13.16 61.82
CA ASP A 3 5.53 -14.29 61.11
C ASP A 3 5.50 -14.02 59.60
N LYS A 4 6.69 -13.75 59.04
CA LYS A 4 6.94 -13.58 57.62
C LYS A 4 6.93 -14.96 56.94
N LYS A 5 5.98 -15.19 56.02
CA LYS A 5 6.13 -16.25 54.99
C LYS A 5 7.07 -15.74 53.89
N PRO A 6 8.05 -16.55 53.45
CA PRO A 6 8.97 -16.16 52.38
C PRO A 6 8.26 -16.13 51.02
N PHE A 7 8.48 -15.05 50.28
CA PHE A 7 8.16 -14.95 48.86
C PHE A 7 9.19 -15.79 48.09
N ASN A 8 8.75 -16.92 47.52
CA ASN A 8 9.52 -17.66 46.53
C ASN A 8 9.10 -17.17 45.14
N PRO A 9 9.97 -16.49 44.38
CA PRO A 9 9.74 -16.25 42.97
C PRO A 9 9.97 -17.56 42.23
N GLY A 10 8.90 -18.30 41.96
CA GLY A 10 8.93 -19.39 41.00
C GLY A 10 9.09 -18.81 39.60
N MET A 11 10.33 -18.79 39.10
CA MET A 11 10.59 -18.71 37.66
C MET A 11 9.77 -19.79 36.97
N SER A 12 8.84 -19.40 36.09
CA SER A 12 8.20 -20.30 35.15
C SER A 12 8.91 -20.16 33.81
N LEU A 13 10.02 -20.90 33.65
CA LEU A 13 10.75 -21.13 32.41
C LEU A 13 10.48 -22.57 31.96
N ALA A 14 9.40 -22.79 31.21
CA ALA A 14 9.21 -23.93 30.30
C ALA A 14 7.88 -23.74 29.55
N GLY A 15 7.93 -23.88 28.22
CA GLY A 15 6.84 -23.53 27.31
C GLY A 15 5.49 -24.16 27.64
N ALA A 16 4.56 -23.33 28.12
CA ALA A 16 3.15 -23.56 27.88
C ALA A 16 2.93 -23.40 26.37
N VAL A 17 2.87 -24.54 25.68
CA VAL A 17 2.33 -24.58 24.33
C VAL A 17 0.87 -24.15 24.47
N ASP A 18 0.52 -23.00 23.93
CA ASP A 18 -0.87 -22.53 23.92
C ASP A 18 -1.67 -23.46 22.99
N LEU A 19 -2.27 -24.49 23.59
CA LEU A 19 -3.08 -25.49 22.90
C LEU A 19 -4.35 -24.88 22.31
N GLU A 20 -4.79 -23.70 22.77
CA GLU A 20 -5.90 -22.98 22.15
C GLU A 20 -5.45 -22.30 20.85
N ALA A 21 -4.27 -21.69 20.82
CA ALA A 21 -3.69 -21.12 19.59
C ALA A 21 -3.47 -22.17 18.49
N LEU A 22 -3.15 -23.42 18.85
CA LEU A 22 -3.00 -24.53 17.89
C LEU A 22 -4.32 -24.98 17.25
N LYS A 23 -5.47 -24.82 17.92
CA LYS A 23 -6.78 -25.27 17.39
C LYS A 23 -7.29 -24.41 16.24
N HIS A 24 -6.81 -23.18 16.16
CA HIS A 24 -7.24 -22.17 15.18
C HIS A 24 -6.28 -22.03 14.01
N LYS A 25 -5.19 -22.82 14.00
CA LYS A 25 -4.21 -22.82 12.91
C LYS A 25 -4.76 -23.54 11.67
N VAL A 26 -4.67 -22.88 10.53
CA VAL A 26 -5.08 -23.41 9.23
C VAL A 26 -3.90 -23.45 8.28
N ASP A 27 -3.67 -24.60 7.63
CA ASP A 27 -2.58 -24.81 6.66
C ASP A 27 -2.94 -24.39 5.22
N ALA A 28 -4.20 -24.03 4.96
CA ALA A 28 -4.67 -23.62 3.63
C ALA A 28 -4.21 -22.21 3.25
N GLU A 29 -3.69 -22.06 2.02
CA GLU A 29 -3.19 -20.77 1.52
C GLU A 29 -4.30 -19.72 1.37
N ALA A 30 -3.93 -18.44 1.43
CA ALA A 30 -4.86 -17.34 1.23
C ALA A 30 -5.52 -17.41 -0.16
N GLY A 31 -6.85 -17.30 -0.21
CA GLY A 31 -7.67 -17.42 -1.42
C GLY A 31 -8.14 -18.84 -1.75
N GLN A 32 -7.70 -19.87 -1.01
CA GLN A 32 -8.20 -21.24 -1.17
C GLN A 32 -9.43 -21.51 -0.29
N ALA A 33 -10.19 -22.56 -0.60
CA ALA A 33 -11.34 -22.96 0.20
C ALA A 33 -10.87 -23.36 1.62
N GLY A 34 -11.35 -22.64 2.63
CA GLY A 34 -10.91 -22.81 4.02
C GLY A 34 -9.69 -21.98 4.42
N GLY A 35 -9.02 -21.31 3.49
CA GLY A 35 -7.88 -20.42 3.77
C GLY A 35 -8.29 -18.97 4.05
N ALA A 36 -7.29 -18.15 4.37
CA ALA A 36 -7.44 -16.72 4.61
C ALA A 36 -8.04 -15.99 3.39
N PRO A 37 -8.82 -14.90 3.56
CA PRO A 37 -9.26 -14.10 2.44
C PRO A 37 -8.07 -13.50 1.66
N ALA A 38 -8.14 -13.51 0.33
CA ALA A 38 -7.15 -12.83 -0.51
C ALA A 38 -7.32 -11.31 -0.45
N ALA A 39 -6.24 -10.57 -0.70
CA ALA A 39 -6.29 -9.12 -0.93
C ALA A 39 -6.87 -8.83 -2.33
N GLY A 40 -7.51 -7.67 -2.49
CA GLY A 40 -8.15 -7.28 -3.75
C GLY A 40 -9.06 -6.06 -3.60
N GLY A 41 -9.21 -5.28 -4.68
CA GLY A 41 -9.90 -4.00 -4.68
C GLY A 41 -9.16 -2.98 -3.82
N TYR A 42 -9.78 -2.47 -2.77
CA TYR A 42 -9.18 -1.52 -1.83
C TYR A 42 -8.60 -2.22 -0.58
N VAL A 43 -8.28 -3.51 -0.69
CA VAL A 43 -7.60 -4.30 0.35
C VAL A 43 -6.19 -4.65 -0.13
N ILE A 44 -5.18 -4.32 0.68
CA ILE A 44 -3.78 -4.66 0.44
C ILE A 44 -3.20 -5.44 1.63
N ASP A 45 -2.14 -6.20 1.36
CA ASP A 45 -1.26 -6.73 2.40
C ASP A 45 -0.03 -5.83 2.54
N THR A 46 0.44 -5.65 3.76
CA THR A 46 1.57 -4.78 4.09
C THR A 46 2.52 -5.51 5.02
N ASP A 47 3.81 -5.38 4.73
CA ASP A 47 4.93 -5.95 5.47
C ASP A 47 5.90 -4.85 5.94
N GLU A 48 6.99 -5.25 6.59
CA GLU A 48 7.99 -4.31 7.12
C GLU A 48 8.62 -3.42 6.05
N SER A 49 8.77 -3.94 4.83
CA SER A 49 9.38 -3.20 3.71
C SER A 49 8.45 -2.13 3.13
N THR A 50 7.14 -2.37 3.16
CA THR A 50 6.12 -1.51 2.55
C THR A 50 5.41 -0.61 3.57
N PHE A 51 5.55 -0.89 4.87
CA PHE A 51 4.86 -0.18 5.93
C PHE A 51 5.12 1.33 5.94
N GLN A 52 6.38 1.77 5.79
CA GLN A 52 6.71 3.20 5.80
C GLN A 52 6.03 3.97 4.65
N ALA A 53 6.05 3.41 3.44
CA ALA A 53 5.39 4.02 2.28
C ALA A 53 3.86 4.09 2.47
N MET A 54 3.25 3.04 3.03
CA MET A 54 1.82 3.02 3.38
C MET A 54 1.50 4.12 4.40
N VAL A 55 2.34 4.28 5.45
CA VAL A 55 2.16 5.33 6.45
C VAL A 55 2.20 6.72 5.83
N GLN A 56 3.12 6.99 4.91
CA GLN A 56 3.18 8.26 4.18
C GLN A 56 1.93 8.48 3.32
N THR A 57 1.45 7.41 2.66
CA THR A 57 0.27 7.46 1.80
C THR A 57 -1.00 7.84 2.57
N SER A 58 -1.05 7.57 3.88
CA SER A 58 -2.18 7.98 4.73
C SER A 58 -2.39 9.50 4.82
N ALA A 59 -1.45 10.32 4.33
CA ALA A 59 -1.64 11.75 4.13
C ALA A 59 -2.53 12.11 2.92
N THR A 60 -2.77 11.14 2.01
CA THR A 60 -3.62 11.31 0.83
C THR A 60 -5.03 10.78 1.08
N PHE A 61 -5.17 9.56 1.61
CA PHE A 61 -6.45 8.92 1.94
C PHE A 61 -6.35 8.19 3.28
N PRO A 62 -7.45 8.02 4.06
CA PRO A 62 -7.39 7.28 5.30
C PRO A 62 -7.13 5.79 5.07
N ILE A 63 -6.45 5.16 6.01
CA ILE A 63 -6.12 3.73 5.97
C ILE A 63 -6.62 3.05 7.25
N LEU A 64 -7.29 1.92 7.09
CA LEU A 64 -7.67 1.02 8.16
C LEU A 64 -6.63 -0.11 8.24
N LEU A 65 -5.94 -0.23 9.37
CA LEU A 65 -4.93 -1.26 9.61
C LEU A 65 -5.54 -2.45 10.35
N LEU A 66 -5.52 -3.63 9.73
CA LEU A 66 -5.85 -4.89 10.38
C LEU A 66 -4.57 -5.65 10.71
N LEU A 67 -4.20 -5.70 11.98
CA LEU A 67 -3.16 -6.59 12.47
C LEU A 67 -3.79 -7.96 12.70
N TRP A 68 -3.30 -8.96 12.00
CA TRP A 68 -3.85 -10.32 12.00
C TRP A 68 -2.73 -11.36 11.92
N VAL A 69 -3.09 -12.63 11.99
CA VAL A 69 -2.20 -13.75 11.69
C VAL A 69 -2.87 -14.53 10.56
N THR A 70 -2.17 -14.74 9.45
CA THR A 70 -2.77 -15.29 8.21
C THR A 70 -3.32 -16.70 8.36
N ASP A 71 -2.82 -17.43 9.34
CA ASP A 71 -3.11 -18.84 9.59
C ASP A 71 -4.04 -19.01 10.80
N ASP A 72 -4.57 -17.93 11.39
CA ASP A 72 -5.55 -17.97 12.49
C ASP A 72 -6.97 -17.71 11.95
N ASP A 73 -7.82 -18.76 11.95
CA ASP A 73 -9.16 -18.73 11.37
C ASP A 73 -10.11 -17.70 12.00
N ARG A 74 -9.86 -17.32 13.27
CA ARG A 74 -10.61 -16.30 14.00
C ARG A 74 -10.51 -14.93 13.34
N CYS A 75 -9.44 -14.69 12.58
CA CYS A 75 -9.23 -13.44 11.86
C CYS A 75 -9.99 -13.38 10.52
N PHE A 76 -10.43 -14.52 9.97
CA PHE A 76 -10.93 -14.57 8.59
C PHE A 76 -12.29 -13.87 8.43
N GLY A 77 -13.20 -14.05 9.39
CA GLY A 77 -14.50 -13.39 9.37
C GLY A 77 -14.36 -11.86 9.43
N ILE A 78 -13.47 -11.38 10.30
CA ILE A 78 -13.14 -9.96 10.45
C ILE A 78 -12.55 -9.42 9.14
N ALA A 79 -11.53 -10.08 8.60
CA ALA A 79 -10.87 -9.68 7.36
C ALA A 79 -11.83 -9.62 6.16
N ARG A 80 -12.75 -10.59 6.04
CA ARG A 80 -13.77 -10.59 4.97
C ARG A 80 -14.75 -9.42 5.11
N LYS A 81 -15.35 -9.25 6.30
CA LYS A 81 -16.36 -8.22 6.54
C LYS A 81 -15.79 -6.80 6.39
N LEU A 82 -14.57 -6.57 6.88
CA LEU A 82 -13.86 -5.31 6.67
C LEU A 82 -13.51 -5.09 5.19
N GLY A 83 -13.03 -6.13 4.50
CA GLY A 83 -12.70 -6.05 3.07
C GLY A 83 -13.91 -5.72 2.20
N GLU A 84 -15.06 -6.35 2.44
CA GLU A 84 -16.31 -6.04 1.74
C GLU A 84 -16.80 -4.62 2.01
N ALA A 85 -16.72 -4.18 3.27
CA ALA A 85 -17.11 -2.82 3.66
C ALA A 85 -16.25 -1.77 2.97
N VAL A 86 -14.93 -1.94 3.02
CA VAL A 86 -13.97 -1.02 2.39
C VAL A 86 -14.12 -1.03 0.86
N ASN A 87 -14.36 -2.19 0.25
CA ASN A 87 -14.58 -2.26 -1.20
C ASN A 87 -15.82 -1.48 -1.67
N LYS A 88 -16.90 -1.48 -0.89
CA LYS A 88 -18.11 -0.70 -1.18
C LYS A 88 -17.91 0.82 -1.08
N LEU A 89 -16.81 1.27 -0.46
CA LEU A 89 -16.53 2.69 -0.25
C LEU A 89 -15.72 3.32 -1.38
N GLU A 90 -15.42 2.56 -2.45
CA GLU A 90 -14.87 3.08 -3.71
C GLU A 90 -13.62 3.95 -3.51
N GLY A 91 -12.70 3.48 -2.65
CA GLY A 91 -11.42 4.15 -2.41
C GLY A 91 -11.47 5.30 -1.40
N LYS A 92 -12.61 5.59 -0.76
CA LYS A 92 -12.64 6.60 0.33
C LYS A 92 -11.80 6.21 1.55
N ILE A 93 -11.45 4.93 1.67
CA ILE A 93 -10.56 4.37 2.68
C ILE A 93 -9.91 3.12 2.08
N GLN A 94 -8.70 2.76 2.52
CA GLN A 94 -8.04 1.49 2.17
C GLN A 94 -7.93 0.57 3.39
N LEU A 95 -8.04 -0.74 3.20
CA LEU A 95 -7.71 -1.73 4.23
C LEU A 95 -6.30 -2.24 3.98
N SER A 96 -5.40 -2.02 4.93
CA SER A 96 -4.06 -2.61 4.95
C SER A 96 -4.01 -3.71 6.02
N ARG A 97 -3.71 -4.93 5.61
CA ARG A 97 -3.63 -6.09 6.50
C ARG A 97 -2.17 -6.43 6.74
N ILE A 98 -1.81 -6.62 8.01
CA ILE A 98 -0.43 -6.84 8.44
C ILE A 98 -0.37 -8.13 9.24
N ASP A 99 0.32 -9.12 8.68
CA ASP A 99 0.61 -10.36 9.39
C ASP A 99 1.68 -10.11 10.46
N ILE A 100 1.25 -10.00 11.71
CA ILE A 100 2.16 -9.66 12.81
C ILE A 100 3.09 -10.82 13.20
N ALA A 101 2.81 -12.05 12.76
CA ALA A 101 3.74 -13.16 12.93
C ALA A 101 4.95 -13.01 12.00
N LYS A 102 4.75 -12.42 10.80
CA LYS A 102 5.80 -12.13 9.81
C LYS A 102 6.40 -10.73 9.97
N SER A 103 5.69 -9.80 10.59
CA SER A 103 6.12 -8.40 10.75
C SER A 103 6.01 -7.91 12.21
N PRO A 104 6.77 -8.52 13.15
CA PRO A 104 6.66 -8.22 14.58
C PRO A 104 7.09 -6.79 14.94
N THR A 105 7.97 -6.16 14.15
CA THR A 105 8.43 -4.79 14.42
C THR A 105 7.29 -3.78 14.26
N ILE A 106 6.37 -4.00 13.32
CA ILE A 106 5.19 -3.15 13.10
C ILE A 106 4.25 -3.22 14.31
N ALA A 107 4.00 -4.42 14.84
CA ALA A 107 3.17 -4.61 16.02
C ALA A 107 3.73 -3.87 17.25
N GLN A 108 5.06 -3.89 17.42
CA GLN A 108 5.74 -3.16 18.50
C GLN A 108 5.62 -1.65 18.31
N ALA A 109 5.80 -1.13 17.10
CA ALA A 109 5.68 0.29 16.80
C ALA A 109 4.27 0.82 17.06
N LEU A 110 3.24 0.02 16.77
CA LEU A 110 1.84 0.34 17.04
C LEU A 110 1.41 0.03 18.49
N GLN A 111 2.31 -0.51 19.32
CA GLN A 111 2.04 -0.95 20.69
C GLN A 111 0.85 -1.91 20.78
N ALA A 112 0.73 -2.81 19.78
CA ALA A 112 -0.35 -3.78 19.73
C ALA A 112 -0.18 -4.86 20.82
N GLN A 113 -1.28 -5.22 21.47
CA GLN A 113 -1.27 -6.24 22.53
C GLN A 113 -1.41 -7.66 21.98
N GLY A 114 -1.85 -7.80 20.73
CA GLY A 114 -2.02 -9.07 20.03
C GLY A 114 -2.82 -8.90 18.74
N ALA A 115 -3.08 -10.01 18.04
CA ALA A 115 -4.01 -10.08 16.93
C ALA A 115 -5.33 -10.76 17.37
N PRO A 116 -6.48 -10.37 16.79
CA PRO A 116 -6.64 -9.27 15.84
C PRO A 116 -6.61 -7.90 16.53
N ALA A 117 -6.10 -6.89 15.84
CA ALA A 117 -6.20 -5.50 16.28
C ALA A 117 -6.49 -4.57 15.08
N LEU A 118 -7.24 -3.50 15.34
CA LEU A 118 -7.68 -2.55 14.32
C LEU A 118 -7.22 -1.13 14.69
N TYR A 119 -6.65 -0.43 13.72
CA TYR A 119 -6.25 0.98 13.87
C TYR A 119 -6.73 1.79 12.67
N GLY A 120 -7.15 3.03 12.92
CA GLY A 120 -7.31 4.03 11.87
C GLY A 120 -6.01 4.81 11.70
N LEU A 121 -5.62 5.12 10.48
CA LEU A 121 -4.42 5.86 10.16
C LEU A 121 -4.77 7.05 9.26
N ILE A 122 -4.54 8.26 9.75
CA ILE A 122 -4.84 9.50 9.05
C ILE A 122 -3.65 10.45 9.17
N GLY A 123 -3.02 10.78 8.04
CA GLY A 123 -1.86 11.68 8.00
C GLY A 123 -0.71 11.21 8.90
N GLY A 124 -0.40 9.92 8.86
CA GLY A 124 0.68 9.28 9.60
C GLY A 124 0.39 9.03 11.09
N ARG A 125 -0.82 9.33 11.57
CA ARG A 125 -1.19 9.20 12.99
C ARG A 125 -2.08 7.98 13.22
N PRO A 126 -1.58 6.90 13.85
CA PRO A 126 -2.39 5.73 14.16
C PRO A 126 -3.32 6.00 15.35
N MET A 127 -4.54 5.51 15.27
CA MET A 127 -5.58 5.60 16.29
C MET A 127 -6.12 4.20 16.58
N PRO A 128 -5.94 3.66 17.79
CA PRO A 128 -6.45 2.33 18.12
C PRO A 128 -7.99 2.32 18.12
N ILE A 129 -8.57 1.30 17.51
CA ILE A 129 -10.03 1.11 17.39
C ILE A 129 -10.47 -0.15 18.14
N LEU A 130 -9.75 -1.25 17.93
CA LEU A 130 -10.08 -2.55 18.50
C LEU A 130 -8.79 -3.28 18.88
N GLN A 131 -8.82 -3.97 20.02
CA GLN A 131 -7.77 -4.90 20.45
C GLN A 131 -8.46 -6.19 20.90
N GLY A 132 -8.16 -7.31 20.24
CA GLY A 132 -8.79 -8.60 20.48
C GLY A 132 -9.97 -8.89 19.55
N VAL A 133 -10.52 -10.10 19.69
CA VAL A 133 -11.62 -10.62 18.85
C VAL A 133 -12.92 -9.87 19.18
N PRO A 134 -13.55 -9.16 18.23
CA PRO A 134 -14.81 -8.48 18.45
C PRO A 134 -15.99 -9.46 18.39
N SER A 135 -17.09 -9.10 19.04
CA SER A 135 -18.41 -9.67 18.75
C SER A 135 -18.93 -9.21 17.38
N ASP A 136 -19.91 -9.92 16.82
CA ASP A 136 -20.52 -9.54 15.54
C ASP A 136 -21.11 -8.13 15.56
N ALA A 137 -21.74 -7.74 16.68
CA ALA A 137 -22.32 -6.42 16.89
C ALA A 137 -21.27 -5.31 16.96
N GLU A 138 -20.12 -5.57 17.60
CA GLU A 138 -18.99 -4.62 17.60
C GLU A 138 -18.40 -4.49 16.20
N LEU A 139 -18.30 -5.58 15.45
CA LEU A 139 -17.82 -5.55 14.07
C LEU A 139 -18.79 -4.82 13.13
N ASP A 140 -20.10 -4.97 13.33
CA ASP A 140 -21.12 -4.16 12.65
C ASP A 140 -20.97 -2.68 12.99
N GLN A 141 -20.79 -2.34 14.27
CA GLN A 141 -20.58 -0.96 14.69
C GLN A 141 -19.31 -0.35 14.06
N ILE A 142 -18.23 -1.13 13.97
CA ILE A 142 -17.00 -0.70 13.29
C ILE A 142 -17.30 -0.35 11.83
N VAL A 143 -18.00 -1.23 11.11
CA VAL A 143 -18.29 -1.05 9.68
C VAL A 143 -19.27 0.08 9.43
N GLU A 144 -20.36 0.14 10.18
CA GLU A 144 -21.47 1.06 9.93
C GLU A 144 -21.25 2.46 10.50
N GLN A 145 -20.45 2.59 11.56
CA GLN A 145 -20.27 3.87 12.26
C GLN A 145 -18.82 4.35 12.23
N LEU A 146 -17.87 3.51 12.66
CA LEU A 146 -16.49 3.96 12.84
C LEU A 146 -15.77 4.20 11.52
N ILE A 147 -15.96 3.34 10.51
CA ILE A 147 -15.36 3.55 9.18
C ILE A 147 -15.86 4.88 8.55
N PRO A 148 -17.18 5.18 8.50
CA PRO A 148 -17.65 6.49 8.05
C PRO A 148 -17.11 7.67 8.86
N GLN A 149 -17.01 7.53 10.19
CA GLN A 149 -16.43 8.57 11.04
C GLN A 149 -14.94 8.82 10.74
N LEU A 150 -14.15 7.76 10.51
CA LEU A 150 -12.75 7.90 10.10
C LEU A 150 -12.61 8.67 8.79
N ILE A 151 -13.47 8.38 7.81
CA ILE A 151 -13.48 9.10 6.52
C ILE A 151 -13.81 10.58 6.75
N GLN A 152 -14.81 10.87 7.59
CA GLN A 152 -15.17 12.26 7.91
C GLN A 152 -14.03 12.99 8.64
N MET A 153 -13.36 12.33 9.58
CA MET A 153 -12.19 12.89 10.27
C MET A 153 -11.02 13.15 9.29
N ALA A 154 -10.80 12.25 8.34
CA ALA A 154 -9.79 12.42 7.30
C ALA A 154 -10.10 13.64 6.43
N GLN A 155 -11.35 13.81 6.01
CA GLN A 155 -11.78 14.99 5.26
C GLN A 155 -11.56 16.29 6.04
N GLN A 156 -11.88 16.31 7.34
CA GLN A 156 -11.61 17.46 8.21
C GLN A 156 -10.12 17.75 8.37
N ALA A 157 -9.27 16.72 8.27
CA ALA A 157 -7.82 16.84 8.29
C ALA A 157 -7.21 17.18 6.92
N GLY A 158 -8.03 17.38 5.87
CA GLY A 158 -7.56 17.66 4.51
C GLY A 158 -7.06 16.43 3.74
N VAL A 159 -7.36 15.22 4.23
CA VAL A 159 -7.02 13.93 3.62
C VAL A 159 -8.24 13.47 2.82
N THR A 160 -8.35 13.93 1.57
CA THR A 160 -9.56 13.77 0.72
C THR A 160 -9.30 13.00 -0.58
N GLY A 161 -8.11 12.44 -0.76
CA GLY A 161 -7.79 11.61 -1.92
C GLY A 161 -8.51 10.26 -1.89
N THR A 162 -8.45 9.57 -3.00
CA THR A 162 -8.93 8.19 -3.14
C THR A 162 -7.79 7.21 -2.94
N ALA A 163 -8.09 6.01 -2.47
CA ALA A 163 -7.17 4.88 -2.39
C ALA A 163 -7.09 4.18 -3.75
N PRO A 164 -5.95 3.56 -4.09
CA PRO A 164 -5.80 2.88 -5.36
C PRO A 164 -6.56 1.56 -5.37
N TYR A 165 -7.28 1.31 -6.47
CA TYR A 165 -7.87 0.00 -6.73
C TYR A 165 -6.78 -0.99 -7.15
N GLN A 166 -6.64 -2.07 -6.39
CA GLN A 166 -5.83 -3.23 -6.71
C GLN A 166 -6.67 -4.22 -7.51
N GLU A 167 -6.23 -4.58 -8.71
CA GLU A 167 -6.84 -5.68 -9.45
C GLU A 167 -6.51 -6.99 -8.71
N GLY A 168 -7.47 -7.53 -7.96
CA GLY A 168 -7.34 -8.78 -7.20
C GLY A 168 -8.65 -9.58 -7.15
N ALA A 169 -8.65 -10.71 -7.87
CA ALA A 169 -9.51 -11.90 -7.79
C ALA A 169 -10.98 -11.73 -7.33
N ALA A 170 -11.79 -10.96 -8.07
CA ALA A 170 -13.23 -11.14 -8.07
C ALA A 170 -13.65 -11.83 -9.38
N GLY A 171 -13.73 -13.16 -9.37
CA GLY A 171 -14.23 -13.97 -10.49
C GLY A 171 -13.36 -15.17 -10.82
N GLU A 172 -13.99 -16.33 -10.86
CA GLU A 172 -13.41 -17.65 -11.12
C GLU A 172 -12.45 -17.67 -12.33
N GLY A 173 -11.23 -18.20 -12.12
CA GLY A 173 -10.29 -18.57 -13.17
C GLY A 173 -9.26 -17.49 -13.59
N ALA A 174 -8.26 -17.22 -12.75
CA ALA A 174 -6.98 -16.60 -13.15
C ALA A 174 -5.91 -16.85 -12.06
N PRO A 175 -4.62 -16.88 -12.43
CA PRO A 175 -3.59 -17.69 -11.79
C PRO A 175 -3.17 -17.18 -10.41
N ALA A 176 -2.52 -18.08 -9.67
CA ALA A 176 -1.85 -17.82 -8.41
C ALA A 176 -1.15 -16.45 -8.39
N ALA A 177 -1.10 -15.84 -7.20
CA ALA A 177 -0.14 -14.80 -6.88
C ALA A 177 1.20 -15.14 -7.56
N PRO A 178 1.86 -14.21 -8.27
CA PRO A 178 3.21 -14.50 -8.70
C PRO A 178 3.98 -14.76 -7.42
N ALA A 179 4.33 -16.03 -7.20
CA ALA A 179 5.39 -16.41 -6.28
C ALA A 179 6.49 -15.39 -6.50
N ALA A 180 6.91 -14.67 -5.45
CA ALA A 180 7.89 -13.60 -5.52
C ALA A 180 8.95 -13.97 -6.56
N GLU A 181 8.83 -13.43 -7.77
CA GLU A 181 9.61 -13.94 -8.89
C GLU A 181 11.05 -13.67 -8.52
N ALA A 182 11.83 -14.75 -8.39
CA ALA A 182 13.21 -14.67 -7.97
C ALA A 182 13.89 -13.58 -8.79
N ILE A 183 14.45 -12.59 -8.10
CA ILE A 183 15.14 -11.48 -8.75
C ILE A 183 16.26 -12.10 -9.58
N PRO A 184 16.28 -11.90 -10.92
CA PRO A 184 17.36 -12.42 -11.74
C PRO A 184 18.70 -11.92 -11.21
N GLU A 185 19.75 -12.74 -11.25
CA GLU A 185 21.07 -12.34 -10.75
C GLU A 185 21.58 -11.04 -11.40
N SER A 186 21.23 -10.82 -12.67
CA SER A 186 21.55 -9.57 -13.39
C SER A 186 20.94 -8.32 -12.73
N HIS A 187 19.80 -8.45 -12.04
CA HIS A 187 19.09 -7.36 -11.37
C HIS A 187 19.50 -7.18 -9.91
N ALA A 188 20.29 -8.11 -9.34
CA ALA A 188 20.56 -8.16 -7.91
C ALA A 188 21.18 -6.86 -7.37
N LYS A 189 22.15 -6.28 -8.08
CA LYS A 189 22.81 -5.04 -7.68
C LYS A 189 21.84 -3.85 -7.66
N ALA A 190 21.04 -3.69 -8.71
CA ALA A 190 20.06 -2.61 -8.80
C ALA A 190 18.97 -2.76 -7.72
N HIS A 191 18.55 -4.00 -7.46
CA HIS A 191 17.59 -4.31 -6.42
C HIS A 191 18.12 -4.02 -5.02
N GLN A 192 19.39 -4.37 -4.74
CA GLN A 192 20.04 -4.09 -3.46
C GLN A 192 20.09 -2.57 -3.19
N LEU A 193 20.50 -1.76 -4.16
CA LEU A 193 20.52 -0.30 -4.01
C LEU A 193 19.13 0.26 -3.69
N ALA A 194 18.08 -0.26 -4.33
CA ALA A 194 16.70 0.13 -4.04
C ALA A 194 16.26 -0.25 -2.61
N GLN A 195 16.68 -1.42 -2.12
CA GLN A 195 16.41 -1.87 -0.74
C GLN A 195 17.14 -1.01 0.30
N GLU A 196 18.34 -0.54 -0.02
CA GLU A 196 19.13 0.36 0.81
C GLU A 196 18.61 1.82 0.76
N GLY A 197 17.62 2.11 -0.09
CA GLY A 197 17.04 3.44 -0.30
C GLY A 197 17.82 4.32 -1.27
N ASP A 198 18.88 3.83 -1.90
CA ASP A 198 19.59 4.52 -2.98
C ASP A 198 18.86 4.32 -4.33
N TYR A 199 17.72 4.99 -4.46
CA TYR A 199 16.90 4.91 -5.67
C TYR A 199 17.58 5.53 -6.91
N ALA A 200 18.44 6.52 -6.72
CA ALA A 200 19.20 7.11 -7.82
C ALA A 200 20.25 6.12 -8.36
N GLY A 201 20.99 5.47 -7.47
CA GLY A 201 21.90 4.38 -7.82
C GLY A 201 21.18 3.20 -8.47
N ALA A 202 20.03 2.79 -7.91
CA ALA A 202 19.20 1.72 -8.47
C ALA A 202 18.74 2.04 -9.91
N ALA A 203 18.25 3.26 -10.15
CA ALA A 203 17.82 3.70 -11.47
C ALA A 203 18.98 3.64 -12.48
N ALA A 204 20.19 4.06 -12.09
CA ALA A 204 21.37 4.02 -12.94
C ALA A 204 21.80 2.58 -13.28
N GLU A 205 21.68 1.63 -12.35
CA GLU A 205 21.99 0.23 -12.64
C GLU A 205 20.91 -0.44 -13.51
N TYR A 206 19.62 -0.15 -13.29
CA TYR A 206 18.56 -0.63 -14.20
C TYR A 206 18.70 -0.06 -15.62
N ALA A 207 19.15 1.19 -15.77
CA ALA A 207 19.40 1.77 -17.09
C ALA A 207 20.45 0.96 -17.88
N LYS A 208 21.53 0.48 -17.22
CA LYS A 208 22.54 -0.37 -17.87
C LYS A 208 21.96 -1.69 -18.34
N LEU A 209 21.02 -2.26 -17.58
CA LEU A 209 20.31 -3.48 -17.98
C LEU A 209 19.45 -3.24 -19.21
N MET A 210 18.75 -2.10 -19.27
CA MET A 210 17.96 -1.69 -20.44
C MET A 210 18.83 -1.41 -21.68
N GLU A 211 20.06 -0.91 -21.49
CA GLU A 211 21.03 -0.75 -22.58
C GLU A 211 21.51 -2.11 -23.12
N ALA A 212 21.70 -3.10 -22.23
CA ALA A 212 22.13 -4.45 -22.60
C ALA A 212 20.99 -5.28 -23.22
N ASP A 213 19.78 -5.16 -22.69
CA ASP A 213 18.56 -5.80 -23.20
C ASP A 213 17.39 -4.81 -23.19
N PRO A 214 17.12 -4.14 -24.33
CA PRO A 214 15.98 -3.23 -24.47
C PRO A 214 14.60 -3.88 -24.33
N HIS A 215 14.51 -5.22 -24.36
CA HIS A 215 13.28 -5.97 -24.19
C HIS A 215 13.03 -6.41 -22.74
N ASP A 216 13.93 -6.06 -21.82
CA ASP A 216 13.77 -6.33 -20.40
C ASP A 216 12.70 -5.42 -19.78
N VAL A 217 11.46 -5.90 -19.84
CA VAL A 217 10.29 -5.21 -19.27
C VAL A 217 10.38 -5.03 -17.77
N ARG A 218 11.13 -5.90 -17.05
CA ARG A 218 11.33 -5.77 -15.61
C ARG A 218 12.29 -4.64 -15.33
N ALA A 219 13.44 -4.61 -16.00
CA ALA A 219 14.41 -3.53 -15.86
C ALA A 219 13.77 -2.17 -16.19
N ALA A 220 12.98 -2.08 -17.27
CA ALA A 220 12.26 -0.85 -17.62
C ALA A 220 11.27 -0.39 -16.53
N ARG A 221 10.49 -1.33 -15.97
CA ARG A 221 9.55 -1.03 -14.89
C ARG A 221 10.25 -0.59 -13.61
N GLU A 222 11.26 -1.33 -13.17
CA GLU A 222 11.98 -1.04 -11.94
C GLU A 222 12.84 0.24 -12.07
N HIS A 223 13.37 0.53 -13.26
CA HIS A 223 14.00 1.81 -13.58
C HIS A 223 13.02 2.98 -13.37
N ALA A 224 11.81 2.89 -13.93
CA ALA A 224 10.80 3.94 -13.80
C ALA A 224 10.36 4.14 -12.35
N LYS A 225 10.18 3.06 -11.57
CA LYS A 225 9.89 3.13 -10.13
C LYS A 225 11.03 3.77 -9.34
N ALA A 226 12.28 3.41 -9.63
CA ALA A 226 13.45 3.96 -8.97
C ALA A 226 13.59 5.47 -9.28
N LEU A 227 13.39 5.90 -10.53
CA LEU A 227 13.37 7.33 -10.88
C LEU A 227 12.25 8.10 -10.14
N LEU A 228 11.05 7.51 -10.06
CA LEU A 228 9.93 8.09 -9.32
C LEU A 228 10.27 8.31 -7.83
N LEU A 229 10.79 7.27 -7.17
CA LEU A 229 11.15 7.33 -5.76
C LEU A 229 12.36 8.23 -5.50
N ALA A 230 13.34 8.28 -6.40
CA ALA A 230 14.48 9.17 -6.29
C ALA A 230 14.08 10.65 -6.33
N ARG A 231 13.05 11.00 -7.11
CA ARG A 231 12.53 12.38 -7.18
C ARG A 231 11.62 12.74 -6.01
N SER A 232 10.73 11.82 -5.64
CA SER A 232 9.53 12.18 -4.87
C SER A 232 9.24 11.26 -3.69
N GLY A 233 10.05 10.23 -3.44
CA GLY A 233 9.84 9.24 -2.38
C GLY A 233 9.99 9.77 -0.95
N SER A 234 10.60 10.94 -0.77
CA SER A 234 10.75 11.62 0.52
C SER A 234 10.01 12.97 0.59
N ALA A 235 9.23 13.30 -0.45
CA ALA A 235 8.55 14.58 -0.54
C ALA A 235 7.35 14.64 0.40
N ASP A 236 7.09 15.81 1.00
CA ASP A 236 5.89 16.03 1.81
C ASP A 236 4.68 16.21 0.88
N VAL A 237 3.79 15.21 0.89
CA VAL A 237 2.55 15.16 0.09
C VAL A 237 1.74 16.44 0.21
N ARG A 238 1.61 17.01 1.41
CA ARG A 238 0.77 18.21 1.65
C ARG A 238 1.40 19.44 1.03
N VAL A 239 2.72 19.58 1.17
CA VAL A 239 3.48 20.68 0.58
C VAL A 239 3.40 20.63 -0.95
N VAL A 240 3.63 19.45 -1.53
CA VAL A 240 3.62 19.26 -2.99
C VAL A 240 2.22 19.53 -3.57
N ARG A 241 1.15 19.03 -2.92
CA ARG A 241 -0.23 19.32 -3.33
C ARG A 241 -0.60 20.79 -3.22
N ALA A 242 -0.17 21.47 -2.14
CA ALA A 242 -0.40 22.90 -1.98
C ALA A 242 0.31 23.72 -3.07
N ALA A 243 1.58 23.41 -3.34
CA ALA A 243 2.37 24.11 -4.36
C ALA A 243 1.73 24.01 -5.76
N ALA A 244 1.25 22.83 -6.17
CA ALA A 244 0.58 22.69 -7.47
C ALA A 244 -0.81 23.33 -7.53
N ALA A 245 -1.48 23.50 -6.39
CA ALA A 245 -2.73 24.26 -6.33
C ALA A 245 -2.50 25.77 -6.43
N GLU A 246 -1.39 26.27 -5.87
CA GLU A 246 -0.99 27.68 -5.96
C GLU A 246 -0.40 28.04 -7.34
N ALA A 247 0.21 27.07 -8.02
CA ALA A 247 0.83 27.23 -9.34
C ALA A 247 0.25 26.23 -10.37
N PRO A 248 -1.00 26.43 -10.84
CA PRO A 248 -1.66 25.48 -11.74
C PRO A 248 -1.01 25.38 -13.13
N ASP A 249 -0.37 26.46 -13.59
CA ASP A 249 0.28 26.54 -14.90
C ASP A 249 1.79 26.21 -14.84
N ASP A 250 2.31 25.82 -13.67
CA ASP A 250 3.71 25.43 -13.48
C ASP A 250 3.90 23.93 -13.74
N VAL A 251 4.67 23.61 -14.78
CA VAL A 251 4.90 22.22 -15.20
C VAL A 251 5.60 21.39 -14.12
N ASP A 252 6.56 21.96 -13.39
CA ASP A 252 7.32 21.22 -12.38
C ASP A 252 6.43 20.91 -11.18
N ALA A 253 5.55 21.84 -10.79
CA ALA A 253 4.57 21.62 -9.74
C ALA A 253 3.55 20.52 -10.11
N GLN A 254 3.06 20.51 -11.35
CA GLN A 254 2.14 19.46 -11.82
C GLN A 254 2.82 18.09 -11.93
N LEU A 255 4.07 18.05 -12.38
CA LEU A 255 4.89 16.83 -12.41
C LEU A 255 5.15 16.28 -11.01
N ALA A 256 5.42 17.15 -10.04
CA ALA A 256 5.65 16.75 -8.66
C ALA A 256 4.38 16.13 -8.03
N VAL A 257 3.21 16.74 -8.21
CA VAL A 257 1.96 16.13 -7.71
C VAL A 257 1.60 14.85 -8.45
N ALA A 258 1.86 14.76 -9.75
CA ALA A 258 1.66 13.52 -10.49
C ALA A 258 2.56 12.38 -9.95
N ASP A 259 3.78 12.68 -9.52
CA ASP A 259 4.64 11.68 -8.86
C ASP A 259 4.04 11.21 -7.54
N ILE A 260 3.51 12.14 -6.73
CA ILE A 260 2.82 11.80 -5.47
C ILE A 260 1.58 10.94 -5.74
N ASP A 261 0.79 11.28 -6.76
CA ASP A 261 -0.36 10.51 -7.20
C ASP A 261 0.08 9.09 -7.61
N MET A 262 1.17 8.94 -8.38
CA MET A 262 1.72 7.62 -8.75
C MET A 262 2.22 6.82 -7.54
N ILE A 263 2.95 7.44 -6.59
CA ILE A 263 3.45 6.78 -5.38
C ILE A 263 2.27 6.31 -4.50
N GLY A 264 1.23 7.14 -4.37
CA GLY A 264 -0.01 6.79 -3.69
C GLY A 264 -0.93 5.85 -4.48
N GLY A 265 -0.49 5.35 -5.64
CA GLY A 265 -1.22 4.43 -6.51
C GLY A 265 -2.39 5.06 -7.29
N GLN A 266 -2.59 6.39 -7.22
CA GLN A 266 -3.58 7.15 -7.99
C GLN A 266 -3.14 7.28 -9.46
N ILE A 267 -2.95 6.14 -10.11
CA ILE A 267 -2.41 6.02 -11.48
C ILE A 267 -3.29 6.79 -12.47
N GLN A 268 -4.62 6.68 -12.35
CA GLN A 268 -5.55 7.38 -13.22
C GLN A 268 -5.44 8.89 -13.05
N ASP A 269 -5.41 9.38 -11.81
CA ASP A 269 -5.32 10.82 -11.51
C ASP A 269 -3.98 11.41 -11.99
N ALA A 270 -2.88 10.66 -11.83
CA ALA A 270 -1.57 11.07 -12.34
C ALA A 270 -1.57 11.20 -13.87
N PHE A 271 -2.18 10.23 -14.58
CA PHE A 271 -2.31 10.31 -16.04
C PHE A 271 -3.21 11.46 -16.47
N ASP A 272 -4.40 11.57 -15.89
CA ASP A 272 -5.38 12.57 -16.30
C ASP A 272 -4.87 13.98 -16.01
N ARG A 273 -4.22 14.22 -14.85
CA ARG A 273 -3.56 15.49 -14.52
C ARG A 273 -2.60 15.95 -15.61
N LEU A 274 -1.66 15.09 -15.99
CA LEU A 274 -0.62 15.46 -16.96
C LEU A 274 -1.19 15.61 -18.38
N LEU A 275 -2.17 14.78 -18.76
CA LEU A 275 -2.82 14.87 -20.06
C LEU A 275 -3.74 16.10 -20.18
N ASP A 276 -4.42 16.47 -19.09
CA ASP A 276 -5.24 17.68 -18.99
C ASP A 276 -4.36 18.93 -19.05
N PHE A 277 -3.26 18.96 -18.27
CA PHE A 277 -2.29 20.05 -18.28
C PHE A 277 -1.74 20.30 -19.69
N LEU A 278 -1.33 19.22 -20.37
CA LEU A 278 -0.77 19.26 -21.72
C LEU A 278 -1.75 19.78 -22.80
N ALA A 279 -3.07 19.69 -22.55
CA ALA A 279 -4.06 20.25 -23.48
C ALA A 279 -3.96 21.77 -23.59
N GLY A 280 -3.58 22.46 -22.51
CA GLY A 280 -3.37 23.92 -22.45
C GLY A 280 -1.92 24.37 -22.60
N HIS A 281 -0.95 23.51 -22.32
CA HIS A 281 0.47 23.88 -22.15
C HIS A 281 1.38 23.25 -23.21
N LYS A 282 1.26 23.72 -24.46
CA LYS A 282 2.03 23.15 -25.60
C LYS A 282 3.54 23.41 -25.52
N ALA A 283 3.98 24.41 -24.77
CA ALA A 283 5.41 24.66 -24.54
C ALA A 283 6.06 23.55 -23.70
N ASP A 284 5.26 22.86 -22.88
CA ASP A 284 5.70 21.89 -21.88
C ASP A 284 5.50 20.44 -22.33
N VAL A 285 5.31 20.22 -23.64
CA VAL A 285 5.09 18.90 -24.23
C VAL A 285 6.18 17.91 -23.87
N GLU A 286 7.45 18.30 -24.03
CA GLU A 286 8.58 17.40 -23.83
C GLU A 286 8.74 16.91 -22.38
N PRO A 287 8.77 17.78 -21.35
CA PRO A 287 8.87 17.30 -19.97
C PRO A 287 7.68 16.43 -19.56
N VAL A 288 6.45 16.79 -19.96
CA VAL A 288 5.25 16.00 -19.64
C VAL A 288 5.25 14.64 -20.36
N ARG A 289 5.62 14.62 -21.65
CA ARG A 289 5.74 13.39 -22.44
C ARG A 289 6.73 12.42 -21.80
N LYS A 290 7.92 12.89 -21.42
CA LYS A 290 8.95 12.06 -20.77
C LYS A 290 8.41 11.41 -19.50
N ARG A 291 7.73 12.20 -18.64
CA ARG A 291 7.16 11.67 -17.41
C ARG A 291 6.06 10.64 -17.65
N LEU A 292 5.17 10.87 -18.61
CA LEU A 292 4.12 9.90 -18.97
C LEU A 292 4.72 8.59 -19.50
N LEU A 293 5.81 8.65 -20.29
CA LEU A 293 6.49 7.45 -20.77
C LEU A 293 7.12 6.63 -19.62
N GLU A 294 7.68 7.30 -18.61
CA GLU A 294 8.11 6.62 -17.38
C GLU A 294 6.94 5.94 -16.69
N TYR A 295 5.84 6.67 -16.47
CA TYR A 295 4.66 6.12 -15.79
C TYR A 295 4.02 4.95 -16.53
N PHE A 296 4.02 4.94 -17.86
CA PHE A 296 3.48 3.81 -18.64
C PHE A 296 4.26 2.52 -18.51
N SER A 297 5.46 2.58 -17.92
CA SER A 297 6.28 1.40 -17.63
C SER A 297 5.99 0.80 -16.25
N ILE A 298 5.27 1.51 -15.37
CA ILE A 298 5.05 1.12 -13.98
C ILE A 298 3.90 0.10 -13.83
N PRO A 299 2.66 0.38 -14.30
CA PRO A 299 1.57 -0.59 -14.26
C PRO A 299 1.82 -1.80 -15.17
N ASP A 300 1.03 -2.85 -15.00
CA ASP A 300 1.05 -3.99 -15.93
C ASP A 300 0.73 -3.53 -17.37
N ALA A 301 1.35 -4.18 -18.35
CA ALA A 301 1.16 -3.85 -19.76
C ALA A 301 -0.31 -3.98 -20.23
N LYS A 302 -1.12 -4.79 -19.54
CA LYS A 302 -2.56 -4.99 -19.82
C LYS A 302 -3.47 -4.01 -19.09
N ASP A 303 -2.92 -3.11 -18.26
CA ASP A 303 -3.71 -2.12 -17.52
C ASP A 303 -4.49 -1.22 -18.51
N PRO A 304 -5.83 -1.19 -18.45
CA PRO A 304 -6.66 -0.44 -19.38
C PRO A 304 -6.42 1.08 -19.30
N ARG A 305 -5.93 1.58 -18.15
CA ARG A 305 -5.60 3.00 -17.94
C ARG A 305 -4.40 3.41 -18.79
N VAL A 306 -3.39 2.54 -18.90
CA VAL A 306 -2.19 2.79 -19.73
C VAL A 306 -2.56 2.91 -21.20
N ALA A 307 -3.38 1.98 -21.72
CA ALA A 307 -3.81 2.00 -23.12
C ALA A 307 -4.61 3.29 -23.45
N ARG A 308 -5.52 3.69 -22.55
CA ARG A 308 -6.32 4.92 -22.68
C ARG A 308 -5.43 6.17 -22.68
N ALA A 309 -4.51 6.25 -21.73
CA ALA A 309 -3.59 7.37 -21.56
C ALA A 309 -2.63 7.51 -22.76
N ARG A 310 -2.06 6.41 -23.27
CA ARG A 310 -1.24 6.39 -24.49
C ARG A 310 -1.99 6.92 -25.71
N ARG A 311 -3.24 6.50 -25.90
CA ARG A 311 -4.08 7.01 -27.00
C ARG A 311 -4.30 8.51 -26.89
N ARG A 312 -4.61 9.00 -25.69
CA ARG A 312 -4.85 10.42 -25.43
C ARG A 312 -3.59 11.26 -25.63
N LEU A 313 -2.43 10.78 -25.15
CA LEU A 313 -1.14 11.41 -25.41
C LEU A 313 -0.89 11.52 -26.92
N ALA A 314 -1.04 10.42 -27.67
CA ALA A 314 -0.86 10.42 -29.11
C ALA A 314 -1.74 11.48 -29.78
N THR A 315 -3.03 11.59 -29.42
CA THR A 315 -3.92 12.64 -29.94
C THR A 315 -3.47 14.06 -29.61
N LEU A 316 -2.82 14.28 -28.46
CA LEU A 316 -2.32 15.61 -28.07
C LEU A 316 -1.02 16.00 -28.77
N MET A 317 -0.29 15.04 -29.35
CA MET A 317 0.96 15.24 -30.07
C MET A 317 0.78 15.55 -31.56
N TYR A 318 -0.40 15.30 -32.12
CA TYR A 318 -0.76 15.61 -33.51
C TYR A 318 -1.74 16.79 -33.56
#